data_AF-A0A0K8VRS1-F1
#
_entry.id   AF-A0A0K8VRS1-F1
#
_cell.length_a   1.000
_cell.length_b   1.000
_cell.length_c   1.000
_cell.angle_alpha   90.00
_cell.angle_beta   90.00
_cell.angle_gamma   90.00
#
_symmetry.space_group_name_H-M   'P 1'
#
loop_
_entity.id
_entity.type
_entity.pdbx_description
1 polymer ?
#
loop_
_entity_poly.entity_id
_entity_poly.type
_entity_poly.pdbx_seq_one_letter_code
_entity_poly.pdbx_strand_id
1 'polypeptide(L)'
;LNPPNSDLYSTLKNRIITQFADSEQKRVRKLLQEQELGDMRPSQLLQEMRSLAGSEINDKILKSIWMSRLPSNMRLIISISKEPLDKVALLADKICEVSDTPHVHVVETLNPATRNQSNIEQQLAEITKRIASIKANINRRPRSRSRNRPPSRFGMQNNSSNGLCWYLHKFGNDAKKMSWPVRKKVKLTSLSSMAVDDRLN
;
A
#
# COMPACT_ATOMS: atom_id res chain seq x y z
N LEU A 1 17.32 -48.82 48.42
CA LEU A 1 15.84 -48.89 48.47
C LEU A 1 15.43 -50.23 47.87
N ASN A 2 15.24 -51.26 48.70
CA ASN A 2 14.79 -52.58 48.27
C ASN A 2 13.26 -52.65 48.40
N PRO A 3 12.50 -52.62 47.30
CA PRO A 3 11.05 -52.76 47.36
C PRO A 3 10.64 -54.20 47.70
N PRO A 4 9.46 -54.42 48.33
CA PRO A 4 8.93 -55.76 48.62
C PRO A 4 8.64 -56.52 47.31
N ASN A 5 9.06 -57.79 47.25
CA ASN A 5 8.97 -58.65 46.07
C ASN A 5 7.55 -58.89 45.51
N SER A 6 6.47 -58.53 46.24
CA SER A 6 5.10 -58.77 45.80
C SER A 6 4.46 -57.62 45.01
N ASP A 7 5.12 -56.47 44.86
CA ASP A 7 4.47 -55.28 44.24
C ASP A 7 5.43 -54.39 43.42
N LEU A 8 6.51 -54.98 42.89
CA LEU A 8 7.55 -54.27 42.12
C LEU A 8 6.98 -53.49 40.94
N TYR A 9 6.03 -54.09 40.21
CA TYR A 9 5.44 -53.48 39.02
C TYR A 9 4.52 -52.30 39.39
N SER A 10 3.69 -52.44 40.42
CA SER A 10 2.78 -51.37 40.83
C SER A 10 3.55 -50.19 41.45
N THR A 11 4.58 -50.47 42.25
CA THR A 11 5.45 -49.45 42.83
C THR A 11 6.23 -48.69 41.76
N LEU A 12 6.78 -49.38 40.76
CA LEU A 12 7.43 -48.75 39.61
C LEU A 12 6.44 -47.90 38.80
N LYS A 13 5.27 -48.46 38.47
CA LYS A 13 4.21 -47.75 37.74
C LYS A 13 3.76 -46.49 38.47
N ASN A 14 3.50 -46.59 39.77
CA ASN A 14 3.10 -45.45 40.61
C ASN A 14 4.21 -44.40 40.69
N ARG A 15 5.47 -44.82 40.76
CA ARG A 15 6.62 -43.89 40.75
C ARG A 15 6.74 -43.15 39.42
N ILE A 16 6.56 -43.84 38.29
CA ILE A 16 6.55 -43.20 36.96
C ILE A 16 5.38 -42.24 36.84
N ILE A 17 4.17 -42.64 37.22
CA ILE A 17 2.99 -41.77 37.19
C ILE A 17 3.22 -40.54 38.08
N THR A 18 3.66 -40.72 39.32
CA THR A 18 3.91 -39.57 40.22
C THR A 18 5.02 -38.64 39.74
N GLN A 19 6.02 -39.16 39.03
CA GLN A 19 7.15 -38.36 38.56
C GLN A 19 6.87 -37.64 37.23
N PHE A 20 6.06 -38.23 36.35
CA PHE A 20 5.83 -37.74 34.98
C PHE A 20 4.38 -37.30 34.70
N ALA A 21 3.41 -37.62 35.56
CA ALA A 21 2.07 -37.07 35.42
C ALA A 21 2.11 -35.57 35.72
N ASP A 22 1.40 -34.80 34.90
CA ASP A 22 1.18 -33.39 35.18
C ASP A 22 0.40 -33.24 36.48
N SER A 23 0.78 -32.28 37.32
CA SER A 23 0.04 -31.96 38.53
C SER A 23 -1.39 -31.52 38.19
N GLU A 24 -2.36 -31.82 39.07
CA GLU A 24 -3.75 -31.40 38.89
C GLU A 24 -3.87 -29.89 38.60
N GLN A 25 -3.09 -29.07 39.31
CA GLN A 25 -3.05 -27.62 39.10
C GLN A 25 -2.58 -27.24 37.69
N LYS A 26 -1.60 -27.97 37.13
CA LYS A 26 -1.10 -27.74 35.77
C LYS A 26 -2.14 -28.16 34.73
N ARG A 27 -2.82 -29.30 34.95
CA ARG A 27 -3.93 -29.76 34.08
C ARG A 27 -5.09 -28.76 34.05
N VAL A 28 -5.51 -28.24 35.21
CA VAL A 28 -6.57 -27.23 35.31
C VAL A 28 -6.14 -25.90 34.67
N ARG A 29 -4.91 -25.46 34.89
CA ARG A 29 -4.39 -24.25 34.22
C ARG A 29 -4.39 -24.40 32.70
N LYS A 30 -3.91 -25.53 32.19
CA LYS A 30 -3.92 -25.85 30.76
C LYS A 30 -5.33 -25.80 30.17
N LEU A 31 -6.30 -26.41 30.86
CA LEU A 31 -7.72 -26.37 30.49
C LEU A 31 -8.28 -24.93 30.43
N LEU A 32 -7.90 -24.08 31.39
CA LEU A 32 -8.44 -22.72 31.54
C LEU A 32 -7.70 -21.64 30.74
N GLN A 33 -6.48 -21.88 30.28
CA GLN A 33 -5.65 -20.84 29.66
C GLN A 33 -5.09 -21.23 28.30
N GLU A 34 -4.69 -22.49 28.11
CA GLU A 34 -3.90 -22.90 26.95
C GLU A 34 -4.73 -23.56 25.84
N GLN A 35 -5.97 -23.96 26.13
CA GLN A 35 -6.79 -24.65 25.14
C GLN A 35 -7.52 -23.67 24.22
N GLU A 36 -7.11 -23.64 22.95
CA GLU A 36 -7.73 -22.87 21.88
C GLU A 36 -8.34 -23.81 20.82
N LEU A 37 -9.31 -23.32 20.06
CA LEU A 37 -9.92 -24.10 18.97
C LEU A 37 -8.94 -24.31 17.80
N GLY A 38 -8.15 -23.29 17.44
CA GLY A 38 -7.18 -23.37 16.34
C GLY A 38 -7.81 -23.94 15.06
N ASP A 39 -7.15 -24.95 14.49
CA ASP A 39 -7.63 -25.74 13.33
C ASP A 39 -8.34 -27.04 13.77
N MET A 40 -8.54 -27.25 15.06
CA MET A 40 -9.16 -28.47 15.58
C MET A 40 -10.67 -28.41 15.44
N ARG A 41 -11.28 -29.59 15.22
CA ARG A 41 -12.74 -29.68 15.26
C ARG A 41 -13.27 -29.39 16.68
N PRO A 42 -14.41 -28.71 16.82
CA PRO A 42 -15.04 -28.47 18.11
C PRO A 42 -15.23 -29.74 18.97
N SER A 43 -15.54 -30.89 18.36
CA SER A 43 -15.63 -32.17 19.07
C SER A 43 -14.30 -32.69 19.60
N GLN A 44 -13.22 -32.56 18.81
CA GLN A 44 -11.87 -32.93 19.23
C GLN A 44 -11.40 -32.04 20.38
N LEU A 45 -11.64 -30.73 20.28
CA LEU A 45 -11.38 -29.79 21.36
C LEU A 45 -12.07 -30.23 22.65
N LEU A 46 -13.35 -30.64 22.58
CA LEU A 46 -14.10 -31.09 23.74
C LEU A 46 -13.50 -32.35 24.38
N GLN A 47 -13.06 -33.31 23.55
CA GLN A 47 -12.47 -34.55 24.02
C GLN A 47 -11.12 -34.32 24.73
N GLU A 48 -10.28 -33.44 24.19
CA GLU A 48 -9.05 -32.98 24.85
C GLU A 48 -9.35 -32.27 26.18
N MET A 49 -10.35 -31.40 26.21
CA MET A 49 -10.75 -30.73 27.45
C MET A 49 -11.23 -31.74 28.50
N ARG A 50 -11.95 -32.79 28.09
CA ARG A 50 -12.41 -33.87 28.99
C ARG A 50 -11.23 -34.72 29.50
N SER A 51 -10.22 -34.98 28.67
CA SER A 51 -9.02 -35.72 29.09
C SER A 51 -8.21 -34.93 30.14
N LEU A 52 -8.09 -33.61 29.97
CA LEU A 52 -7.44 -32.72 30.92
C LEU A 52 -8.23 -32.55 32.21
N ALA A 53 -9.56 -32.41 32.11
CA ALA A 53 -10.49 -32.28 33.22
C ALA A 53 -10.51 -33.51 34.16
N GLY A 54 -10.35 -34.71 33.61
CA GLY A 54 -10.53 -35.95 34.36
C GLY A 54 -11.94 -36.07 34.94
N SER A 55 -12.08 -36.79 36.06
CA SER A 55 -13.39 -37.05 36.70
C SER A 55 -13.90 -35.92 37.60
N GLU A 56 -13.13 -34.84 37.78
CA GLU A 56 -13.43 -33.83 38.80
C GLU A 56 -14.34 -32.69 38.30
N ILE A 57 -14.37 -32.46 36.98
CA ILE A 57 -15.10 -31.31 36.40
C ILE A 57 -16.44 -31.77 35.84
N ASN A 58 -17.50 -31.10 36.29
CA ASN A 58 -18.86 -31.33 35.80
C ASN A 58 -18.98 -30.92 34.31
N ASP A 59 -19.68 -31.73 33.52
CA ASP A 59 -20.00 -31.46 32.11
C ASP A 59 -20.62 -30.07 31.88
N LYS A 60 -21.37 -29.51 32.85
CA LYS A 60 -21.91 -28.15 32.76
C LYS A 60 -20.81 -27.08 32.76
N ILE A 61 -19.81 -27.24 33.62
CA ILE A 61 -18.66 -26.33 33.71
C ILE A 61 -17.80 -26.49 32.45
N LEU A 62 -17.56 -27.74 32.06
CA LEU A 62 -16.83 -28.08 30.84
C LEU A 62 -17.48 -27.46 29.60
N LYS A 63 -18.81 -27.53 29.48
CA LYS A 63 -19.58 -26.87 28.41
C LYS A 63 -19.38 -25.36 28.40
N SER A 64 -19.38 -24.71 29.56
CA SER A 64 -19.16 -23.27 29.66
C SER A 64 -17.77 -22.86 29.17
N ILE A 65 -16.73 -23.57 29.62
CA ILE A 65 -15.35 -23.31 29.19
C ILE A 65 -15.21 -23.60 27.70
N TRP A 66 -15.73 -24.73 27.21
CA TRP A 66 -15.69 -25.08 25.79
C TRP A 66 -16.38 -24.03 24.92
N MET A 67 -17.60 -23.60 25.29
CA MET A 67 -18.30 -22.53 24.57
C MET A 67 -17.51 -21.22 24.56
N SER A 68 -16.78 -20.88 25.62
CA SER A 68 -15.95 -19.66 25.67
C SER A 68 -14.82 -19.65 24.62
N ARG A 69 -14.40 -20.82 24.13
CA ARG A 69 -13.37 -20.98 23.09
C ARG A 69 -13.93 -20.99 21.67
N LEU A 70 -15.26 -21.06 21.52
CA LEU A 70 -15.90 -21.12 20.22
C LEU A 70 -16.17 -19.71 19.64
N PRO A 71 -16.08 -19.57 18.31
CA PRO A 71 -16.53 -18.39 17.58
C PRO A 71 -17.98 -17.98 17.94
N SER A 72 -18.28 -16.68 17.82
CA SER A 72 -19.58 -16.11 18.22
C SER A 72 -20.76 -16.68 17.43
N ASN A 73 -20.61 -16.82 16.12
CA ASN A 73 -21.59 -17.44 15.21
C ASN A 73 -21.96 -18.87 15.67
N MET A 74 -20.97 -19.66 16.06
CA MET A 74 -21.17 -21.03 16.52
C MET A 74 -21.86 -21.08 17.89
N ARG A 75 -21.46 -20.22 18.83
CA ARG A 75 -22.08 -20.11 20.16
C ARG A 75 -23.57 -19.81 20.12
N LEU A 76 -24.01 -18.94 19.20
CA LEU A 76 -25.43 -18.57 19.06
C LEU A 76 -26.30 -19.79 18.72
N ILE A 77 -25.81 -20.65 17.83
CA ILE A 77 -26.55 -21.85 17.41
C ILE A 77 -26.53 -22.89 18.53
N ILE A 78 -25.35 -23.11 19.13
CA ILE A 78 -25.17 -24.10 20.21
C ILE A 78 -25.98 -23.75 21.47
N SER A 79 -26.08 -22.47 21.82
CA SER A 79 -26.75 -22.04 23.06
C SER A 79 -28.26 -22.36 23.09
N ILE A 80 -28.88 -22.53 21.93
CA ILE A 80 -30.30 -22.92 21.80
C ILE A 80 -30.48 -24.44 22.02
N SER A 81 -29.44 -25.23 21.77
CA SER A 81 -29.51 -26.69 21.85
C SER A 81 -29.61 -27.19 23.31
N LYS A 82 -30.60 -28.06 23.57
CA LYS A 82 -30.82 -28.73 24.87
C LYS A 82 -30.24 -30.15 24.91
N GLU A 83 -29.40 -30.48 23.94
CA GLU A 83 -28.83 -31.82 23.78
C GLU A 83 -27.67 -32.07 24.76
N PRO A 84 -27.33 -33.35 25.03
CA PRO A 84 -26.13 -33.70 25.79
C PRO A 84 -24.88 -33.19 25.10
N LEU A 85 -23.84 -32.93 25.90
CA LEU A 85 -22.61 -32.27 25.48
C LEU A 85 -21.95 -32.94 24.26
N ASP A 86 -21.94 -34.27 24.21
CA ASP A 86 -21.36 -35.03 23.10
C ASP A 86 -22.09 -34.79 21.77
N LYS A 87 -23.43 -34.66 21.79
CA LYS A 87 -24.19 -34.35 20.58
C LYS A 87 -24.05 -32.89 20.17
N VAL A 88 -23.98 -31.98 21.13
CA VAL A 88 -23.72 -30.56 20.88
C VAL A 88 -22.36 -30.36 20.21
N ALA A 89 -21.35 -31.13 20.60
CA ALA A 89 -20.05 -31.17 19.93
C ALA A 89 -20.16 -31.62 18.46
N LEU A 90 -20.95 -32.65 18.17
CA LEU A 90 -21.19 -33.09 16.78
C LEU A 90 -21.96 -32.04 15.96
N LEU A 91 -22.89 -31.31 16.58
CA LEU A 91 -23.56 -30.17 15.93
C LEU A 91 -22.58 -29.04 15.64
N ALA A 92 -21.66 -28.75 16.56
CA ALA A 92 -20.62 -27.75 16.38
C ALA A 92 -19.69 -28.10 15.22
N ASP A 93 -19.33 -29.37 15.04
CA ASP A 93 -18.56 -29.83 13.89
C ASP A 93 -19.28 -29.57 12.56
N LYS A 94 -20.58 -29.86 12.50
CA LYS A 94 -21.39 -29.55 11.30
C LYS A 94 -21.44 -28.06 11.00
N ILE A 95 -21.51 -27.23 12.04
CA ILE A 95 -21.46 -25.77 11.87
C ILE A 95 -20.11 -25.36 11.31
N CYS A 96 -19.01 -25.93 11.84
CA CYS A 96 -17.65 -25.68 11.37
C CYS A 96 -17.52 -25.99 9.87
N GLU A 97 -17.96 -27.18 9.45
CA GLU A 97 -17.93 -27.62 8.05
C GLU A 97 -18.71 -26.67 7.12
N VAL A 98 -19.86 -26.16 7.57
CA VAL A 98 -20.65 -25.18 6.80
C VAL A 98 -19.95 -23.83 6.72
N SER A 99 -19.35 -23.36 7.82
CA SER A 99 -18.62 -22.08 7.83
C SER A 99 -17.28 -22.11 7.08
N ASP A 100 -16.65 -23.28 6.98
CA ASP A 100 -15.40 -23.48 6.25
C ASP A 100 -15.61 -23.65 4.75
N THR A 101 -16.86 -23.86 4.31
CA THR A 101 -17.16 -23.71 2.88
C THR A 101 -16.80 -22.29 2.48
N PRO A 102 -15.92 -22.08 1.49
CA PRO A 102 -15.70 -20.77 0.94
C PRO A 102 -17.03 -20.39 0.31
N HIS A 103 -17.83 -19.62 1.05
CA HIS A 103 -19.00 -18.99 0.52
C HIS A 103 -18.45 -18.09 -0.58
N VAL A 104 -18.53 -18.55 -1.84
CA VAL A 104 -18.34 -17.74 -3.02
C VAL A 104 -19.51 -16.77 -3.00
N HIS A 105 -19.42 -15.78 -2.12
CA HIS A 105 -20.11 -14.53 -2.31
C HIS A 105 -19.49 -13.96 -3.58
N VAL A 106 -20.20 -14.14 -4.71
CA VAL A 106 -20.16 -13.12 -5.75
C VAL A 106 -20.38 -11.81 -5.01
N VAL A 107 -19.30 -11.03 -4.88
CA VAL A 107 -19.30 -9.77 -4.15
C VAL A 107 -20.12 -8.80 -4.98
N GLU A 108 -21.42 -8.77 -4.75
CA GLU A 108 -22.25 -7.61 -5.04
C GLU A 108 -21.99 -6.57 -3.94
N THR A 109 -20.80 -5.99 -4.03
CA THR A 109 -20.44 -4.60 -3.71
C THR A 109 -21.22 -3.86 -2.61
N LEU A 110 -21.19 -4.27 -1.33
CA LEU A 110 -21.54 -3.36 -0.21
C LEU A 110 -20.82 -3.70 1.11
N ASN A 111 -19.47 -3.76 1.13
CA ASN A 111 -18.70 -3.77 2.39
C ASN A 111 -18.04 -2.40 2.65
N PRO A 112 -18.17 -1.80 3.86
CA PRO A 112 -17.52 -0.54 4.19
C PRO A 112 -15.99 -0.65 4.23
N ALA A 113 -15.45 -1.87 4.40
CA ALA A 113 -14.02 -2.14 4.36
C ALA A 113 -13.41 -1.92 2.95
N THR A 114 -14.10 -2.30 1.87
CA THR A 114 -13.66 -2.04 0.48
C THR A 114 -13.86 -0.58 0.08
N ARG A 115 -14.84 0.13 0.67
CA ARG A 115 -14.94 1.60 0.53
C ARG A 115 -13.74 2.31 1.15
N ASN A 116 -13.29 1.83 2.31
CA ASN A 116 -12.09 2.38 2.95
C ASN A 116 -10.82 2.05 2.17
N GLN A 117 -10.72 0.83 1.63
CA GLN A 117 -9.57 0.43 0.81
C GLN A 117 -9.50 1.22 -0.51
N SER A 118 -10.62 1.38 -1.21
CA SER A 118 -10.66 2.21 -2.42
C SER A 118 -10.42 3.69 -2.13
N ASN A 119 -10.86 4.23 -0.98
CA ASN A 119 -10.54 5.59 -0.56
C ASN A 119 -9.04 5.75 -0.24
N ILE A 120 -8.41 4.79 0.44
CA ILE A 120 -6.97 4.80 0.73
C ILE A 120 -6.16 4.70 -0.59
N GLU A 121 -6.56 3.84 -1.52
CA GLU A 121 -5.92 3.72 -2.84
C GLU A 121 -6.07 5.02 -3.66
N GLN A 122 -7.24 5.66 -3.62
CA GLN A 122 -7.46 6.96 -4.26
C GLN A 122 -6.60 8.06 -3.62
N GLN A 123 -6.49 8.09 -2.29
CA GLN A 123 -5.62 9.02 -1.59
C GLN A 123 -4.14 8.78 -1.91
N LEU A 124 -3.70 7.53 -2.01
CA LEU A 124 -2.34 7.19 -2.43
C LEU A 124 -2.05 7.63 -3.88
N ALA A 125 -2.99 7.43 -4.79
CA ALA A 125 -2.88 7.90 -6.17
C ALA A 125 -2.81 9.43 -6.24
N GLU A 126 -3.61 10.14 -5.45
CA GLU A 126 -3.60 11.60 -5.40
C GLU A 126 -2.32 12.15 -4.77
N ILE A 127 -1.85 11.58 -3.65
CA ILE A 127 -0.58 11.95 -3.03
C ILE A 127 0.57 11.72 -4.01
N THR A 128 0.58 10.59 -4.72
CA THR A 128 1.61 10.28 -5.74
C THR A 128 1.59 11.31 -6.87
N LYS A 129 0.39 11.73 -7.32
CA LYS A 129 0.23 12.77 -8.34
C LYS A 129 0.73 14.14 -7.84
N ARG A 130 0.46 14.50 -6.59
CA ARG A 130 0.98 15.74 -5.97
C ARG A 130 2.50 15.70 -5.80
N ILE A 131 3.08 14.56 -5.43
CA ILE A 131 4.55 14.40 -5.36
C ILE A 131 5.17 14.55 -6.75
N ALA A 132 4.56 13.95 -7.78
CA ALA A 132 5.04 14.07 -9.16
C ALA A 132 5.01 15.53 -9.67
N SER A 133 3.94 16.28 -9.37
CA SER A 133 3.84 17.70 -9.75
C SER A 133 4.83 18.58 -8.99
N ILE A 134 5.05 18.33 -7.70
CA ILE A 134 6.08 19.02 -6.90
C ILE A 134 7.48 18.74 -7.46
N LYS A 135 7.82 17.48 -7.76
CA LYS A 135 9.10 17.11 -8.39
C LYS A 135 9.29 17.80 -9.74
N ALA A 136 8.24 17.85 -10.57
CA ALA A 136 8.29 18.55 -11.85
C ALA A 136 8.50 20.06 -11.68
N ASN A 137 7.88 20.69 -10.67
CA ASN A 137 8.05 22.12 -10.40
C ASN A 137 9.44 22.47 -9.86
N ILE A 138 10.02 21.61 -9.02
CA ILE A 138 11.42 21.74 -8.55
C ILE A 138 12.40 21.65 -9.73
N ASN A 139 12.16 20.74 -10.68
CA ASN A 139 13.00 20.60 -11.88
C ASN A 139 12.80 21.74 -12.89
N ARG A 140 11.63 22.39 -12.90
CA ARG A 140 11.34 23.57 -13.73
C ARG A 140 11.79 24.88 -13.12
N ARG A 141 12.24 24.92 -11.86
CA ARG A 141 12.82 26.11 -11.26
C ARG A 141 14.05 26.48 -12.10
N PRO A 142 14.02 27.55 -12.90
CA PRO A 142 15.19 27.94 -13.66
C PRO A 142 16.24 28.30 -12.61
N ARG A 143 17.28 27.48 -12.52
CA ARG A 143 18.50 27.78 -11.76
C ARG A 143 18.87 29.19 -12.18
N SER A 144 18.73 30.14 -11.27
CA SER A 144 18.97 31.56 -11.51
C SER A 144 20.32 31.65 -12.21
N ARG A 145 20.29 31.86 -13.53
CA ARG A 145 21.49 32.11 -14.31
C ARG A 145 21.97 33.46 -13.83
N SER A 146 22.88 33.47 -12.85
CA SER A 146 23.73 34.62 -12.61
C SER A 146 24.51 34.83 -13.91
N ARG A 147 24.00 35.76 -14.74
CA ARG A 147 24.67 36.22 -15.94
C ARG A 147 25.81 37.14 -15.50
N ASN A 148 26.88 36.55 -14.97
CA ASN A 148 28.18 37.21 -14.85
C ASN A 148 29.11 36.64 -15.93
N ARG A 149 28.96 37.11 -17.17
CA ARG A 149 30.03 37.04 -18.18
C ARG A 149 29.78 38.03 -19.33
N PRO A 150 30.57 39.12 -19.45
CA PRO A 150 30.77 39.81 -20.73
C PRO A 150 32.03 39.21 -21.41
N PRO A 151 32.46 39.69 -22.60
CA PRO A 151 31.85 39.52 -23.92
C PRO A 151 32.84 38.90 -24.95
N SER A 152 32.35 38.27 -26.02
CA SER A 152 33.11 38.12 -27.29
C SER A 152 32.09 38.15 -28.44
N ARG A 153 32.01 39.24 -29.20
CA ARG A 153 32.74 39.51 -30.45
C ARG A 153 32.76 38.30 -31.40
N PHE A 154 32.27 38.57 -32.61
CA PHE A 154 32.30 37.78 -33.85
C PHE A 154 31.11 36.85 -34.10
N GLY A 155 30.30 37.27 -35.08
CA GLY A 155 29.14 36.55 -35.60
C GLY A 155 28.41 37.41 -36.62
N MET A 156 29.17 37.92 -37.59
CA MET A 156 28.74 38.82 -38.66
C MET A 156 27.85 38.04 -39.63
N GLN A 157 26.53 38.16 -39.51
CA GLN A 157 25.60 37.72 -40.56
C GLN A 157 25.07 38.95 -41.29
N ASN A 158 25.78 39.18 -42.38
CA ASN A 158 25.54 40.16 -43.42
C ASN A 158 24.38 39.63 -44.26
N ASN A 159 23.22 40.29 -44.22
CA ASN A 159 22.28 40.13 -45.31
C ASN A 159 21.36 41.34 -45.48
N SER A 160 21.16 41.73 -46.73
CA SER A 160 20.32 42.82 -47.25
C SER A 160 21.04 44.15 -47.51
N SER A 161 21.78 44.17 -48.63
CA SER A 161 21.58 45.08 -49.77
C SER A 161 21.37 46.59 -49.56
N ASN A 162 21.73 47.17 -48.42
CA ASN A 162 21.87 48.63 -48.32
C ASN A 162 22.95 49.15 -47.37
N GLY A 163 23.86 48.30 -46.86
CA GLY A 163 25.12 48.75 -46.23
C GLY A 163 24.98 49.69 -45.02
N LEU A 164 23.79 49.86 -44.45
CA LEU A 164 23.53 50.76 -43.33
C LEU A 164 23.62 49.96 -42.03
N CYS A 165 24.56 50.33 -41.16
CA CYS A 165 24.66 49.82 -39.80
C CYS A 165 23.36 50.08 -39.03
N TRP A 166 22.99 49.19 -38.08
CA TRP A 166 21.77 49.28 -37.27
C TRP A 166 21.51 50.69 -36.71
N TYR A 167 22.57 51.42 -36.37
CA TYR A 167 22.48 52.79 -35.87
C TYR A 167 21.94 53.79 -36.91
N LEU A 168 22.32 53.67 -38.19
CA LEU A 168 21.77 54.49 -39.29
C LEU A 168 20.34 54.09 -39.63
N HIS A 169 19.99 52.82 -39.48
CA HIS A 169 18.60 52.37 -39.64
C HIS A 169 17.69 52.92 -38.55
N LYS A 170 18.18 53.01 -37.30
CA LYS A 170 17.39 53.47 -36.16
C LYS A 170 17.27 54.99 -36.05
N PHE A 171 18.33 55.72 -36.41
CA PHE A 171 18.41 57.17 -36.18
C PHE A 171 18.54 58.00 -37.45
N GLY A 172 18.65 57.38 -38.63
CA GLY A 172 18.71 58.09 -39.92
C GLY A 172 19.75 59.21 -39.95
N ASN A 173 19.31 60.39 -40.40
CA ASN A 173 20.15 61.59 -40.49
C ASN A 173 20.42 62.28 -39.13
N ASP A 174 19.79 61.84 -38.04
CA ASP A 174 20.02 62.36 -36.69
C ASP A 174 21.11 61.60 -35.91
N ALA A 175 21.85 60.71 -36.59
CA ALA A 175 22.94 59.94 -35.99
C ALA A 175 24.16 60.81 -35.65
N LYS A 176 24.16 61.42 -34.46
CA LYS A 176 25.22 62.35 -33.99
C LYS A 176 26.54 61.69 -33.53
N LYS A 177 26.70 60.37 -33.65
CA LYS A 177 27.96 59.66 -33.35
C LYS A 177 28.29 58.66 -34.46
N MET A 178 28.85 59.16 -35.56
CA MET A 178 29.54 58.37 -36.57
C MET A 178 31.05 58.45 -36.32
N SER A 179 31.57 57.57 -35.47
CA SER A 179 33.00 57.23 -35.51
C SER A 179 33.11 55.96 -36.34
N TRP A 180 33.90 56.01 -37.42
CA TRP A 180 34.40 54.98 -38.35
C TRP A 180 34.31 55.51 -39.80
N PRO A 181 35.34 55.30 -40.64
CA PRO A 181 35.63 56.19 -41.77
C PRO A 181 34.68 55.92 -42.95
N VAL A 182 33.79 56.87 -43.24
CA VAL A 182 32.96 56.83 -44.44
C VAL A 182 33.82 57.17 -45.66
N ARG A 183 34.15 56.17 -46.50
CA ARG A 183 34.57 56.42 -47.89
C ARG A 183 33.38 57.02 -48.63
N LYS A 184 33.39 58.35 -48.79
CA LYS A 184 32.50 59.05 -49.72
C LYS A 184 32.75 58.56 -51.14
N LYS A 185 31.73 58.07 -51.82
CA LYS A 185 31.50 58.35 -53.24
C LYS A 185 30.01 58.58 -53.47
N VAL A 186 29.63 59.85 -53.35
CA VAL A 186 28.44 60.40 -53.98
C VAL A 186 28.73 60.48 -55.48
N LYS A 187 27.83 59.94 -56.30
CA LYS A 187 27.43 60.56 -57.59
C LYS A 187 25.95 60.31 -57.79
N LEU A 188 25.16 61.32 -57.42
CA LEU A 188 23.84 61.57 -58.00
C LEU A 188 24.05 62.51 -59.19
N THR A 189 23.64 62.08 -60.37
CA THR A 189 23.27 62.92 -61.52
C THR A 189 22.39 62.03 -62.39
N SER A 190 21.22 62.39 -62.88
CA SER A 190 20.26 63.47 -62.68
C SER A 190 19.05 63.05 -63.54
N LEU A 191 17.85 63.51 -63.20
CA LEU A 191 16.64 63.34 -63.99
C LEU A 191 16.84 63.73 -65.47
N SER A 192 16.18 63.00 -66.39
CA SER A 192 15.09 63.52 -67.23
C SER A 192 14.85 62.60 -68.43
N SER A 193 13.63 62.13 -68.63
CA SER A 193 12.80 62.56 -69.76
C SER A 193 11.61 61.61 -70.00
N MET A 194 10.45 62.24 -70.13
CA MET A 194 9.17 61.71 -70.61
C MET A 194 9.24 61.26 -72.08
N ALA A 195 8.41 60.26 -72.44
CA ALA A 195 7.64 60.07 -73.69
C ALA A 195 7.30 58.56 -73.81
N VAL A 196 6.04 58.13 -73.62
CA VAL A 196 4.91 58.11 -74.58
C VAL A 196 4.97 56.90 -75.55
N ASP A 197 3.90 56.10 -75.47
CA ASP A 197 3.24 55.27 -76.49
C ASP A 197 3.75 53.87 -76.94
N ASP A 198 2.85 52.90 -76.69
CA ASP A 198 2.11 52.08 -77.68
C ASP A 198 2.63 50.67 -78.09
N ARG A 199 1.64 49.75 -78.11
CA ARG A 199 1.48 48.46 -78.81
C ARG A 199 2.08 47.13 -78.31
N LEU A 200 1.14 46.27 -77.90
CA LEU A 200 0.77 44.96 -78.48
C LEU A 200 1.90 44.01 -78.91
N ASN A 201 2.04 42.86 -78.24
CA ASN A 201 1.42 41.58 -78.62
C ASN A 201 1.73 40.52 -77.56
#